data_AF-K1SQK1-F1
#
_entry.id   AF-K1SQK1-F1
#
_cell.length_a   1.000
_cell.length_b   1.000
_cell.length_c   1.000
_cell.angle_alpha   90.00
_cell.angle_beta   90.00
_cell.angle_gamma   90.00
#
_symmetry.space_group_name_H-M   'P 1'
#
loop_
_entity.id
_entity.type
_entity.pdbx_description
1 polymer ?
#
loop_
_entity_poly.entity_id
_entity_poly.type
_entity_poly.pdbx_seq_one_letter_code
_entity_poly.pdbx_strand_id
1 'polypeptide(L)'
;SIITSISDLQYVIPDPDTRKFVQTILRRETSVDEIRKRLHVPILLLHECDKTQKATELSETYLEEIKRYHLDRAVNYFNIQNGKQKKQNVHGYDNIQFHLILFPVPNKNEIVNWFVERAKQIKEDA
;
A
#
# COMPACT_ATOMS: atom_id res chain seq x y z
N SER A 1 8.08 -8.95 5.42
CA SER A 1 6.81 -8.67 6.11
C SER A 1 7.10 -8.70 7.59
N ILE A 2 6.94 -7.60 8.33
CA ILE A 2 7.08 -7.63 9.79
C ILE A 2 5.75 -8.15 10.31
N ILE A 3 5.71 -9.42 10.71
CA ILE A 3 4.58 -9.96 11.46
C ILE A 3 4.81 -9.54 12.92
N THR A 4 4.24 -8.41 13.33
CA THR A 4 4.26 -7.98 14.73
C THR A 4 3.17 -8.73 15.50
N SER A 5 3.55 -9.48 16.52
CA SER A 5 2.59 -9.98 17.51
C SER A 5 1.95 -8.82 18.28
N ILE A 6 0.78 -9.01 18.89
CA ILE A 6 0.11 -7.96 19.69
C ILE A 6 1.03 -7.47 20.84
N SER A 7 1.92 -8.33 21.35
CA SER A 7 2.96 -7.98 22.32
C SER A 7 4.00 -7.02 21.77
N ASP A 8 4.35 -7.11 20.48
CA ASP A 8 5.37 -6.25 19.86
C ASP A 8 4.87 -4.81 19.70
N LEU A 9 3.56 -4.57 19.86
CA LEU A 9 2.98 -3.23 19.83
C LEU A 9 3.58 -2.27 20.87
N GLN A 10 4.17 -2.81 21.95
CA GLN A 10 4.87 -2.02 22.96
C GLN A 10 6.15 -1.35 22.45
N TYR A 11 6.75 -1.88 21.39
CA TYR A 11 7.97 -1.33 20.80
C TYR A 11 7.71 -0.36 19.66
N VAL A 12 6.51 -0.39 19.08
CA VAL A 12 6.16 0.42 17.88
C VAL A 12 5.16 1.54 18.18
N ILE A 13 4.38 1.44 19.27
CA ILE A 13 3.44 2.49 19.71
C ILE A 13 3.92 3.00 21.08
N PRO A 14 4.63 4.15 21.14
CA PRO A 14 5.13 4.70 22.41
C PRO A 14 4.00 5.09 23.37
N ASP A 15 2.95 5.72 22.83
CA ASP A 15 1.81 6.21 23.60
C ASP A 15 1.00 5.07 24.24
N PRO A 16 0.91 5.01 25.59
CA PRO A 16 0.29 3.89 26.29
C PRO A 16 -1.22 3.80 26.06
N ASP A 17 -1.92 4.93 25.92
CA ASP A 17 -3.38 4.95 25.74
C ASP A 17 -3.76 4.46 24.35
N THR A 18 -3.09 4.96 23.30
CA THR A 18 -3.23 4.49 21.91
C THR A 18 -2.88 3.02 21.82
N ARG A 19 -1.78 2.59 22.45
CA ARG A 19 -1.37 1.18 22.46
C ARG A 19 -2.44 0.29 23.10
N LYS A 20 -2.97 0.66 24.26
CA LYS A 20 -4.02 -0.09 24.95
C LYS A 20 -5.31 -0.15 24.11
N PHE A 21 -5.66 0.94 23.46
CA PHE A 21 -6.79 0.99 22.54
C PHE A 21 -6.61 0.02 21.36
N VAL A 22 -5.48 0.10 20.65
CA VAL A 22 -5.17 -0.78 19.51
C VAL A 22 -5.14 -2.25 19.95
N GLN A 23 -4.47 -2.56 21.07
CA GLN A 23 -4.45 -3.90 21.64
C GLN A 23 -5.85 -4.43 21.93
N THR A 24 -6.74 -3.60 22.48
CA THR A 24 -8.13 -3.99 22.78
C THR A 24 -8.92 -4.30 21.51
N ILE A 25 -8.78 -3.49 20.48
CA ILE A 25 -9.46 -3.70 19.19
C ILE A 25 -8.96 -4.98 18.49
N LEU A 26 -7.67 -5.30 18.60
CA LEU A 26 -7.07 -6.48 17.97
C LEU A 26 -7.24 -7.79 18.78
N ARG A 27 -7.91 -7.74 19.94
CA ARG A 27 -8.25 -8.96 20.71
C ARG A 27 -9.19 -9.87 19.93
N ARG A 28 -9.09 -11.18 20.18
CA ARG A 28 -9.90 -12.21 19.50
C ARG A 28 -11.40 -12.08 19.78
N GLU A 29 -11.76 -11.53 20.94
CA GLU A 29 -13.16 -11.35 21.34
C GLU A 29 -13.84 -10.15 20.66
N THR A 30 -13.06 -9.26 20.03
CA THR A 30 -13.58 -8.11 19.31
C THR A 30 -14.18 -8.56 17.98
N SER A 31 -15.42 -8.13 17.70
CA SER A 31 -16.08 -8.42 16.43
C SER A 31 -15.22 -7.95 15.26
N VAL A 32 -15.15 -8.78 14.20
CA VAL A 32 -14.46 -8.42 12.94
C VAL A 32 -15.01 -7.13 12.35
N ASP A 33 -16.28 -6.79 12.59
CA ASP A 33 -16.86 -5.55 12.09
C ASP A 33 -16.24 -4.30 12.75
N GLU A 34 -15.79 -4.39 14.01
CA GLU A 34 -15.06 -3.29 14.65
C GLU A 34 -13.66 -3.09 14.06
N ILE A 35 -13.04 -4.17 13.58
CA ILE A 35 -11.75 -4.13 12.88
C ILE A 35 -11.95 -3.54 11.47
N ARG A 36 -12.98 -4.00 10.74
CA ARG A 36 -13.30 -3.53 9.37
C ARG A 36 -13.52 -2.03 9.31
N LYS A 37 -14.15 -1.43 10.32
CA LYS A 37 -14.36 0.02 10.43
C LYS A 37 -13.06 0.85 10.45
N ARG A 38 -11.94 0.21 10.76
CA ARG A 38 -10.63 0.83 10.98
C ARG A 38 -9.58 0.26 10.02
N LEU A 39 -10.04 -0.45 8.99
CA LEU A 39 -9.17 -1.14 8.06
C LEU A 39 -8.66 -0.16 7.02
N HIS A 40 -7.35 0.08 7.06
CA HIS A 40 -6.62 0.80 6.02
C HIS A 40 -5.83 -0.21 5.20
N VAL A 41 -6.13 -0.30 3.90
CA VAL A 41 -5.49 -1.25 2.98
C VAL A 41 -4.54 -0.50 2.05
N PRO A 42 -3.22 -0.56 2.28
CA PRO A 42 -2.26 -0.03 1.33
C PRO A 42 -2.14 -0.95 0.12
N ILE A 43 -2.28 -0.39 -1.07
CA ILE A 43 -2.06 -1.02 -2.36
C ILE A 43 -0.83 -0.38 -2.97
N LEU A 44 0.29 -1.07 -2.91
CA LEU A 44 1.54 -0.64 -3.52
C LEU A 44 1.69 -1.26 -4.92
N LEU A 45 1.83 -0.41 -5.94
CA LEU A 45 2.02 -0.87 -7.32
C LEU A 45 3.31 -0.28 -7.91
N LEU A 46 4.25 -1.19 -8.18
CA LEU A 46 5.36 -0.95 -9.08
C LEU A 46 4.85 -1.10 -10.52
N HIS A 47 4.96 -0.03 -11.30
CA HIS A 47 4.53 -0.04 -12.69
C HIS A 47 5.56 0.67 -13.56
N GLU A 48 5.79 0.08 -14.73
CA GLU A 48 6.63 0.71 -15.74
C GLU A 48 5.92 1.95 -16.29
N CYS A 49 6.65 3.05 -16.40
CA CYS A 49 6.10 4.34 -16.81
C CYS A 49 7.02 5.03 -17.82
N ASP A 50 6.52 5.19 -19.06
CA ASP A 50 7.23 5.86 -20.15
C ASP A 50 7.66 7.29 -19.80
N LYS A 51 6.87 8.00 -18.98
CA LYS A 51 7.20 9.36 -18.53
C LYS A 51 8.45 9.35 -17.66
N THR A 52 8.51 8.39 -16.73
CA THR A 52 9.68 8.15 -15.88
C THR A 52 10.87 7.66 -16.67
N GLN A 53 10.67 6.83 -17.70
CA GLN A 53 11.73 6.37 -18.58
C GLN A 53 12.38 7.51 -19.40
N LYS A 54 11.58 8.50 -19.80
CA LYS A 54 12.03 9.65 -20.59
C LYS A 54 12.60 10.79 -19.73
N ALA A 55 12.32 10.78 -18.43
CA ALA A 55 12.83 11.79 -17.51
C ALA A 55 14.32 11.54 -17.21
N THR A 56 15.15 12.56 -17.36
CA THR A 56 16.58 12.51 -17.05
C THR A 56 16.91 13.06 -15.66
N GLU A 57 15.97 13.80 -15.07
CA GLU A 57 16.11 14.41 -13.74
C GLU A 57 14.75 14.55 -13.04
N LEU A 58 14.79 14.75 -11.72
CA LEU A 58 13.62 15.01 -10.90
C LEU A 58 13.20 16.48 -11.00
N SER A 59 12.80 16.92 -12.20
CA SER A 59 12.32 18.28 -12.43
C SER A 59 10.91 18.49 -11.88
N GLU A 60 10.56 19.74 -11.58
CA GLU A 60 9.19 20.10 -11.18
C GLU A 60 8.17 19.73 -12.26
N THR A 61 8.51 19.93 -13.53
CA THR A 61 7.68 19.55 -14.68
C THR A 61 7.36 18.06 -14.66
N TYR A 62 8.38 17.22 -14.47
CA TYR A 62 8.18 15.77 -14.38
C TYR A 62 7.33 15.39 -13.16
N LEU A 63 7.57 16.00 -12.01
CA LEU A 63 6.81 15.76 -10.79
C LEU A 63 5.31 16.09 -10.95
N GLU A 64 4.99 17.22 -11.56
CA GLU A 64 3.59 17.59 -11.81
C GLU A 64 2.93 16.71 -12.86
N GLU A 65 3.67 16.35 -13.92
CA GLU A 65 3.17 15.46 -14.96
C GLU A 65 2.85 14.06 -14.40
N ILE A 66 3.74 13.49 -13.59
CA ILE A 66 3.58 12.15 -13.03
C ILE A 66 2.48 12.12 -11.97
N LYS A 67 2.37 13.16 -11.13
CA LYS A 67 1.27 13.32 -10.16
C LYS A 67 -0.08 13.34 -10.86
N ARG A 68 -0.24 14.19 -11.89
CA ARG A 68 -1.51 14.28 -12.63
C ARG A 68 -1.85 12.97 -13.31
N TYR A 69 -0.89 12.39 -14.03
CA TYR A 69 -1.07 11.12 -14.73
C TYR A 69 -1.54 9.99 -13.80
N HIS A 70 -0.97 9.91 -12.59
CA HIS A 70 -1.33 8.89 -11.61
C HIS A 70 -2.62 9.18 -10.87
N LEU A 71 -2.89 10.45 -10.55
CA LEU A 71 -4.14 10.85 -9.92
C LEU A 71 -5.35 10.47 -10.78
N ASP A 72 -5.31 10.78 -12.08
CA ASP A 72 -6.39 10.47 -13.00
C ASP A 72 -6.68 8.96 -13.06
N ARG A 73 -5.62 8.14 -13.10
CA ARG A 73 -5.74 6.68 -13.10
C ARG A 73 -6.26 6.13 -11.78
N ALA A 74 -5.79 6.69 -10.66
CA ALA A 74 -6.25 6.31 -9.32
C ALA A 74 -7.74 6.57 -9.16
N VAL A 75 -8.20 7.77 -9.54
CA VAL A 75 -9.61 8.17 -9.50
C VAL A 75 -10.45 7.23 -10.37
N ASN A 76 -10.03 6.98 -11.60
CA ASN A 76 -10.75 6.08 -12.49
C ASN A 76 -10.84 4.64 -11.93
N TYR A 77 -9.73 4.11 -11.40
CA TYR A 77 -9.70 2.79 -10.78
C TYR A 77 -10.69 2.69 -9.62
N PHE A 78 -10.66 3.64 -8.68
CA PHE A 78 -11.55 3.64 -7.52
C PHE A 78 -13.01 3.87 -7.92
N ASN A 79 -13.30 4.68 -8.93
CA ASN A 79 -14.67 4.83 -9.44
C ASN A 79 -15.24 3.51 -9.97
N ILE A 80 -14.46 2.79 -10.78
CA ILE A 80 -14.86 1.47 -11.30
C ILE A 80 -15.03 0.46 -10.15
N GLN A 81 -14.08 0.45 -9.22
CA GLN A 81 -14.04 -0.49 -8.11
C GLN A 81 -15.21 -0.25 -7.14
N ASN A 82 -15.45 1.00 -6.73
CA ASN A 82 -16.62 1.39 -5.93
C ASN A 82 -17.93 1.03 -6.64
N GLY A 83 -18.03 1.26 -7.96
CA GLY A 83 -19.19 0.88 -8.75
C GLY A 83 -19.47 -0.63 -8.75
N LYS A 84 -18.43 -1.46 -8.80
CA LYS A 84 -18.55 -2.93 -8.69
C LYS A 84 -18.96 -3.36 -7.29
N GLN A 85 -18.35 -2.78 -6.25
CA GLN A 85 -18.63 -3.15 -4.87
C GLN A 85 -20.04 -2.80 -4.43
N LYS A 86 -20.56 -1.63 -4.86
CA LYS A 86 -21.96 -1.26 -4.66
C LYS A 86 -22.94 -2.29 -5.22
N LYS A 87 -22.64 -2.87 -6.40
CA LYS A 87 -23.47 -3.94 -7.00
C LYS A 87 -23.40 -5.26 -6.23
N GLN A 88 -22.28 -5.53 -5.56
CA GLN A 88 -22.08 -6.74 -4.76
C GLN A 88 -22.68 -6.62 -3.35
N ASN A 89 -23.14 -5.43 -2.95
CA ASN A 89 -23.74 -5.16 -1.64
C ASN A 89 -22.88 -5.66 -0.47
N VAL A 90 -21.56 -5.41 -0.53
CA VAL A 90 -20.63 -5.85 0.51
C VAL A 90 -20.83 -5.02 1.78
N HIS A 91 -21.32 -5.67 2.84
CA HIS A 91 -21.58 -5.02 4.13
C HIS A 91 -20.31 -4.36 4.70
N GLY A 92 -20.43 -3.10 5.11
CA GLY A 92 -19.35 -2.34 5.76
C GLY A 92 -18.20 -1.93 4.84
N TYR A 93 -18.34 -2.12 3.52
CA TYR A 93 -17.33 -1.77 2.53
C TYR A 93 -16.96 -0.28 2.57
N ASP A 94 -17.95 0.59 2.77
CA ASP A 94 -17.74 2.05 2.84
C ASP A 94 -16.88 2.50 4.03
N ASN A 95 -16.65 1.62 5.02
CA ASN A 95 -15.76 1.91 6.15
C ASN A 95 -14.29 1.54 5.88
N ILE A 96 -13.98 0.91 4.74
CA ILE A 96 -12.61 0.52 4.39
C ILE A 96 -11.94 1.67 3.65
N GLN A 97 -10.76 2.06 4.13
CA GLN A 97 -9.94 3.06 3.45
C GLN A 97 -8.86 2.40 2.63
N PHE A 98 -8.85 2.65 1.32
CA PHE A 98 -7.79 2.19 0.44
C PHE A 98 -6.78 3.30 0.21
N HIS A 99 -5.50 2.98 0.42
CA HIS A 99 -4.38 3.87 0.11
C HIS A 99 -3.69 3.35 -1.14
N LEU A 100 -3.67 4.11 -2.23
CA LEU A 100 -2.95 3.72 -3.43
C LEU A 100 -1.58 4.39 -3.45
N ILE A 101 -0.53 3.57 -3.42
CA ILE A 101 0.87 4.01 -3.46
C ILE A 101 1.46 3.56 -4.79
N LEU A 102 1.67 4.51 -5.71
CA LEU A 102 2.20 4.24 -7.03
C LEU A 102 3.70 4.56 -7.08
N PHE A 103 4.50 3.55 -7.39
CA PHE A 103 5.93 3.70 -7.66
C PHE A 103 6.16 3.56 -9.16
N PRO A 104 6.30 4.68 -9.90
CA PRO A 104 6.64 4.62 -11.30
C PRO A 104 8.12 4.26 -11.46
N VAL A 105 8.40 3.32 -12.36
CA VAL A 105 9.76 2.89 -12.68
C VAL A 105 10.02 2.97 -14.18
N PRO A 106 11.26 3.24 -14.61
CA PRO A 106 11.59 3.38 -16.03
C PRO A 106 11.59 2.03 -16.77
N ASN A 107 12.06 0.97 -16.11
CA ASN A 107 12.09 -0.39 -16.64
C ASN A 107 11.85 -1.36 -15.49
N LYS A 108 10.67 -1.97 -15.46
CA LYS A 108 10.28 -2.86 -14.36
C LYS A 108 11.09 -4.16 -14.39
N ASN A 109 11.31 -4.72 -15.58
CA ASN A 109 11.99 -6.01 -15.73
C ASN A 109 13.43 -5.92 -15.26
N GLU A 110 14.13 -4.84 -15.59
CA GLU A 110 15.51 -4.61 -15.15
C GLU A 110 15.62 -4.55 -13.62
N ILE A 111 14.73 -3.78 -12.98
CA ILE A 111 14.70 -3.65 -11.51
C ILE A 111 14.38 -4.99 -10.84
N VAL A 112 13.41 -5.73 -11.36
CA VAL A 112 13.02 -7.04 -10.82
C VAL A 112 14.14 -8.05 -10.99
N ASN A 113 14.77 -8.11 -12.18
CA ASN A 113 15.87 -9.02 -12.44
C ASN A 113 17.06 -8.73 -11.52
N TRP A 114 17.45 -7.46 -11.42
CA TRP A 114 18.51 -7.02 -10.50
C TRP A 114 18.22 -7.45 -9.05
N PHE A 115 16.99 -7.25 -8.58
CA PHE A 115 16.60 -7.66 -7.23
C PHE A 115 16.69 -9.19 -7.03
N VAL A 116 16.20 -9.96 -8.01
CA VAL A 116 16.22 -11.43 -7.94
C VAL A 116 17.65 -11.97 -7.97
N GLU A 117 18.52 -11.43 -8.83
CA GLU A 117 19.93 -11.81 -8.90
C GLU A 117 20.64 -11.48 -7.59
N ARG A 118 20.43 -10.28 -7.06
CA ARG A 118 21.02 -9.87 -5.78
C ARG A 118 20.57 -10.75 -4.62
N ALA A 119 19.29 -11.13 -4.58
CA ALA A 119 18.75 -12.02 -3.56
C ALA A 119 19.34 -13.43 -3.64
N LYS A 120 19.62 -13.94 -4.84
CA LYS A 120 20.29 -15.23 -5.03
C LYS A 120 21.71 -15.21 -4.46
N GLN A 121 22.49 -14.18 -4.77
CA GLN A 121 23.86 -14.02 -4.24
C GLN A 121 23.89 -14.03 -2.71
N ILE A 122 23.01 -13.26 -2.06
CA ILE A 122 22.94 -13.19 -0.60
C ILE A 122 22.60 -14.55 0.04
N LYS A 123 21.84 -15.40 -0.66
CA LYS A 123 21.50 -16.75 -0.19
C LYS A 123 22.63 -17.76 -0.40
N GLU A 124 23.49 -17.55 -1.41
CA GLU A 124 24.65 -18.39 -1.68
C GLU A 124 25.83 -18.05 -0.74
N ASP A 125 25.90 -16.79 -0.28
CA ASP A 125 26.92 -16.29 0.65
C ASP A 125 26.59 -16.55 2.16
N ALA A 126 25.40 -17.09 2.47
CA ALA A 126 24.89 -17.30 3.84
C ALA A 126 24.79 -18.80 4.21
#